data_AF-V9GC21-F1
#
_entry.id   AF-V9GC21-F1
#
_cell.length_a   1.000
_cell.length_b   1.000
_cell.length_c   1.000
_cell.angle_alpha   90.00
_cell.angle_beta   90.00
_cell.angle_gamma   90.00
#
_symmetry.space_group_name_H-M   'P 1'
#
loop_
_entity.id
_entity.type
_entity.pdbx_description
1 polymer ?
#
loop_
_entity_poly.entity_id
_entity_poly.type
_entity_poly.pdbx_seq_one_letter_code
_entity_poly.pdbx_strand_id
1 'polypeptide(L)'
;MKTKKMWLMLSLVAILVLSACGQSGGDGTEGTPDNGSENGGATSSIGEQVKHEIIGIDPGAGIMKATAAAIEEYELTDWTLIEGSGAAMTATLDKAIKNEEPIIITGWTPHWMFAKYDLKYLDDPKNVFGEAEEIHTVVRLGLQEDHPEAYQFLSNFKWTDADMGEIMTAIQEGEDPEAAAKACR
;
A
#
# COMPACT_ATOMS: atom_id res chain seq x y z
N MET A 1 42.84 21.26 -18.64
CA MET A 1 42.90 20.72 -20.03
C MET A 1 42.16 19.39 -20.02
N LYS A 2 40.90 19.35 -20.47
CA LYS A 2 40.42 18.89 -21.80
C LYS A 2 39.78 17.50 -21.60
N THR A 3 38.57 17.14 -22.02
CA THR A 3 37.48 17.78 -22.76
C THR A 3 36.28 16.81 -22.69
N LYS A 4 35.07 17.36 -22.61
CA LYS A 4 33.78 16.67 -22.81
C LYS A 4 33.66 16.07 -24.22
N LYS A 5 32.96 14.94 -24.36
CA LYS A 5 32.25 14.43 -25.56
C LYS A 5 31.08 13.60 -25.01
N MET A 6 29.78 13.92 -25.08
CA MET A 6 28.92 14.67 -26.01
C MET A 6 28.97 14.17 -27.46
N TRP A 7 27.79 13.77 -27.94
CA TRP A 7 27.38 13.35 -29.29
C TRP A 7 27.53 11.87 -29.68
N LEU A 8 26.40 11.17 -29.89
CA LEU A 8 25.70 11.17 -31.19
C LEU A 8 24.27 10.61 -31.03
N MET A 9 23.25 11.47 -31.18
CA MET A 9 21.87 11.07 -31.45
C MET A 9 21.78 10.72 -32.94
N LEU A 10 21.39 9.49 -33.28
CA LEU A 10 21.14 9.10 -34.66
C LEU A 10 19.65 9.33 -34.98
N SER A 11 19.37 10.49 -35.54
CA SER A 11 18.09 10.85 -36.16
C SER A 11 17.82 9.96 -37.38
N LEU A 12 16.72 9.22 -37.38
CA LEU A 12 16.17 8.58 -38.57
C LEU A 12 14.96 9.38 -39.06
N VAL A 13 15.22 10.36 -39.93
CA VAL A 13 14.18 11.00 -40.75
C VAL A 13 14.18 10.28 -42.10
N ALA A 14 13.07 9.62 -42.42
CA ALA A 14 12.76 9.19 -43.77
C ALA A 14 11.34 9.67 -44.10
N ILE A 15 11.28 10.91 -44.61
CA ILE A 15 10.11 11.46 -45.29
C ILE A 15 10.15 10.93 -46.73
N LEU A 16 9.12 10.20 -47.14
CA LEU A 16 8.83 9.90 -48.53
C LEU A 16 7.42 10.40 -48.84
N VAL A 17 7.37 11.52 -49.56
CA VAL A 17 6.16 12.12 -50.13
C VAL A 17 6.04 11.66 -51.58
N LEU A 18 4.79 11.53 -52.04
CA LEU A 18 4.26 11.80 -53.39
C LEU A 18 3.65 10.59 -54.12
N SER A 19 2.32 10.58 -54.18
CA SER A 19 1.53 10.60 -55.44
C SER A 19 0.07 10.88 -55.05
N ALA A 20 -0.52 12.04 -55.36
CA ALA A 20 -0.93 12.57 -56.67
C ALA A 20 -2.46 12.43 -56.84
N CYS A 21 -3.11 13.60 -56.81
CA CYS A 21 -4.37 14.04 -57.43
C CYS A 21 -5.49 13.04 -57.76
N GLY A 22 -6.69 13.36 -57.27
CA GLY A 22 -7.97 12.91 -57.82
C GLY A 22 -9.16 13.68 -57.24
N GLN A 23 -9.55 14.77 -57.89
CA GLN A 23 -10.71 15.63 -57.60
C GLN A 23 -11.99 15.06 -58.25
N SER A 24 -13.08 14.94 -57.49
CA SER A 24 -14.49 15.04 -57.93
C SER A 24 -15.36 14.92 -56.68
N GLY A 25 -16.11 15.93 -56.24
CA GLY A 25 -17.38 16.32 -56.86
C GLY A 25 -18.50 15.50 -56.20
N GLY A 26 -19.28 16.13 -55.30
CA GLY A 26 -20.15 15.45 -54.34
C GLY A 26 -21.48 14.93 -54.89
N ASP A 27 -22.18 14.16 -54.05
CA ASP A 27 -23.62 14.22 -53.88
C ASP A 27 -23.99 13.52 -52.56
N GLY A 28 -25.03 14.00 -51.90
CA GLY A 28 -25.52 13.45 -50.64
C GLY A 28 -26.32 12.17 -50.87
N THR A 29 -26.15 11.17 -50.00
CA THR A 29 -27.19 10.18 -49.74
C THR A 29 -27.00 9.58 -48.35
N GLU A 30 -28.11 9.49 -47.63
CA GLU A 30 -28.26 8.98 -46.28
C GLU A 30 -27.68 7.57 -46.10
N GLY A 31 -26.88 7.41 -45.05
CA GLY A 31 -26.43 6.13 -44.53
C GLY A 31 -26.30 6.22 -43.02
N THR A 32 -27.17 5.48 -42.32
CA THR A 32 -27.11 4.96 -40.96
C THR A 32 -25.95 5.43 -40.06
N PRO A 33 -26.19 6.00 -38.86
CA PRO A 33 -25.15 6.03 -37.84
C PRO A 33 -25.05 4.63 -37.25
N ASP A 34 -24.18 3.81 -37.85
CA ASP A 34 -23.46 2.76 -37.14
C ASP A 34 -22.60 3.47 -36.10
N ASN A 35 -23.15 3.72 -34.91
CA ASN A 35 -22.33 4.19 -33.80
C ASN A 35 -21.67 2.95 -33.20
N GLY A 36 -20.56 2.61 -33.85
CA GLY A 36 -19.64 1.59 -33.44
C GLY A 36 -19.41 1.69 -31.93
N SER A 37 -19.62 0.56 -31.28
CA SER A 37 -19.04 0.24 -30.00
C SER A 37 -17.54 0.53 -30.09
N GLU A 38 -17.12 1.73 -29.67
CA GLU A 38 -15.73 2.05 -29.41
C GLU A 38 -15.28 1.18 -28.24
N ASN A 39 -14.84 -0.01 -28.62
CA ASN A 39 -14.07 -0.95 -27.82
C ASN A 39 -12.66 -0.35 -27.63
N GLY A 40 -12.59 0.73 -26.86
CA GLY A 40 -11.36 1.26 -26.29
C GLY A 40 -11.14 0.54 -24.97
N GLY A 41 -10.13 -0.34 -24.90
CA GLY A 41 -9.80 -1.10 -23.69
C GLY A 41 -9.66 -0.17 -22.50
N ALA A 42 -10.70 -0.13 -21.65
CA ALA A 42 -10.71 0.64 -20.42
C ALA A 42 -9.70 0.00 -19.48
N THR A 43 -8.57 0.67 -19.25
CA THR A 43 -7.77 0.43 -18.05
C THR A 43 -8.67 0.77 -16.87
N SER A 44 -9.16 -0.25 -16.16
CA SER A 44 -10.02 -0.07 -14.99
C SER A 44 -9.34 0.86 -13.98
N SER A 45 -10.13 1.72 -13.33
CA SER A 45 -9.60 2.60 -12.30
C SER A 45 -9.00 1.79 -11.15
N ILE A 46 -8.09 2.36 -10.36
CA ILE A 46 -7.51 1.62 -9.22
C ILE A 46 -8.59 1.15 -8.24
N GLY A 47 -9.63 1.97 -8.04
CA GLY A 47 -10.79 1.65 -7.21
C GLY A 47 -11.53 0.43 -7.74
N GLU A 48 -11.78 0.35 -9.05
CA GLU A 48 -12.41 -0.83 -9.66
C GLU A 48 -11.55 -2.09 -9.51
N GLN A 49 -10.23 -1.97 -9.66
CA GLN A 49 -9.31 -3.10 -9.53
C GLN A 49 -9.30 -3.69 -8.12
N VAL A 50 -9.43 -2.86 -7.09
CA VAL A 50 -9.48 -3.27 -5.68
C VAL A 50 -10.90 -3.31 -5.12
N LYS A 51 -11.92 -3.21 -6.00
CA LYS A 51 -13.35 -3.21 -5.65
C LYS A 51 -13.76 -2.13 -4.64
N HIS A 52 -13.00 -1.06 -4.56
CA HIS A 52 -13.15 0.01 -3.56
C HIS A 52 -13.10 -0.53 -2.11
N GLU A 53 -12.37 -1.61 -1.88
CA GLU A 53 -12.21 -2.23 -0.55
C GLU A 53 -10.82 -1.92 0.01
N ILE A 54 -10.80 -1.56 1.30
CA ILE A 54 -9.58 -1.50 2.11
C ILE A 54 -9.64 -2.66 3.11
N ILE A 55 -8.69 -3.58 3.04
CA ILE A 55 -8.66 -4.75 3.92
C ILE A 55 -8.05 -4.35 5.27
N GLY A 56 -8.90 -4.27 6.28
CA GLY A 56 -8.56 -3.87 7.63
C GLY A 56 -8.24 -5.03 8.56
N ILE A 57 -8.09 -4.69 9.83
CA ILE A 57 -7.83 -5.62 10.94
C ILE A 57 -9.00 -5.58 11.94
N ASP A 58 -8.72 -5.83 13.22
CA ASP A 58 -9.70 -5.81 14.29
C ASP A 58 -10.38 -4.42 14.41
N PRO A 59 -11.72 -4.33 14.45
CA PRO A 59 -12.45 -3.06 14.38
C PRO A 59 -12.18 -2.09 15.54
N GLY A 60 -11.63 -2.60 16.65
CA GLY A 60 -11.23 -1.78 17.79
C GLY A 60 -9.87 -1.09 17.66
N ALA A 61 -9.06 -1.47 16.66
CA ALA A 61 -7.71 -0.98 16.51
C ALA A 61 -7.67 0.52 16.16
N GLY A 62 -6.66 1.23 16.66
CA GLY A 62 -6.47 2.67 16.38
C GLY A 62 -6.38 2.96 14.89
N ILE A 63 -5.66 2.11 14.14
CA ILE A 63 -5.50 2.24 12.68
C ILE A 63 -6.83 2.14 11.93
N MET A 64 -7.81 1.36 12.42
CA MET A 64 -9.13 1.27 11.79
C MET A 64 -9.89 2.59 11.91
N LYS A 65 -9.79 3.25 13.07
CA LYS A 65 -10.38 4.57 13.29
C LYS A 65 -9.71 5.64 12.42
N ALA A 66 -8.38 5.63 12.35
CA ALA A 66 -7.64 6.54 11.48
C ALA A 66 -7.99 6.32 9.99
N THR A 67 -8.14 5.07 9.57
CA THR A 67 -8.53 4.72 8.19
C THR A 67 -9.96 5.16 7.87
N ALA A 68 -10.90 4.99 8.80
CA ALA A 68 -12.27 5.50 8.63
C ALA A 68 -12.28 7.03 8.50
N ALA A 69 -11.51 7.73 9.33
CA ALA A 69 -11.36 9.18 9.20
C ALA A 69 -10.71 9.58 7.87
N ALA A 70 -9.73 8.82 7.38
CA ALA A 70 -9.11 9.06 6.08
C ALA A 70 -10.12 8.89 4.93
N ILE A 71 -10.99 7.89 4.98
CA ILE A 71 -12.06 7.71 3.99
C ILE A 71 -12.97 8.94 3.94
N GLU A 72 -13.35 9.49 5.09
CA GLU A 72 -14.17 10.71 5.17
C GLU A 72 -13.42 11.94 4.67
N GLU A 73 -12.20 12.17 5.16
CA GLU A 73 -11.39 13.33 4.82
C GLU A 73 -11.03 13.36 3.33
N TYR A 74 -10.70 12.21 2.73
CA TYR A 74 -10.38 12.12 1.29
C TYR A 74 -11.61 11.98 0.39
N GLU A 75 -12.82 12.13 0.94
CA GLU A 75 -14.09 12.04 0.19
C GLU A 75 -14.24 10.72 -0.59
N LEU A 76 -13.71 9.62 -0.02
CA LEU A 76 -13.71 8.29 -0.61
C LEU A 76 -15.05 7.58 -0.34
N THR A 77 -16.18 8.23 -0.62
CA THR A 77 -17.52 7.78 -0.19
C THR A 77 -17.94 6.42 -0.73
N ASP A 78 -17.34 5.98 -1.84
CA ASP A 78 -17.62 4.69 -2.47
C ASP A 78 -16.72 3.57 -1.93
N TRP A 79 -15.79 3.90 -1.02
CA TRP A 79 -14.86 2.94 -0.42
C TRP A 79 -15.40 2.34 0.86
N THR A 80 -15.13 1.04 1.03
CA THR A 80 -15.51 0.28 2.22
C THR A 80 -14.28 -0.22 2.95
N LEU A 81 -14.18 0.11 4.24
CA LEU A 81 -13.20 -0.50 5.14
C LEU A 81 -13.72 -1.86 5.61
N ILE A 82 -13.04 -2.94 5.21
CA ILE A 82 -13.41 -4.31 5.56
C ILE A 82 -12.80 -4.66 6.91
N GLU A 83 -13.64 -4.98 7.88
CA GLU A 83 -13.21 -5.43 9.21
C GLU A 83 -12.77 -6.90 9.18
N GLY A 84 -11.79 -7.25 10.01
CA GLY A 84 -11.26 -8.61 10.07
C GLY A 84 -10.34 -8.82 11.26
N SER A 85 -9.17 -9.39 11.00
CA SER A 85 -8.10 -9.57 11.97
C SER A 85 -6.75 -9.39 11.26
N GLY A 86 -5.69 -9.10 12.01
CA GLY A 86 -4.33 -9.05 11.45
C GLY A 86 -3.94 -10.32 10.67
N ALA A 87 -4.34 -11.50 11.16
CA ALA A 87 -4.08 -12.77 10.47
C ALA A 87 -4.89 -12.91 9.16
N ALA A 88 -6.15 -12.49 9.15
CA ALA A 88 -6.98 -12.53 7.94
C ALA A 88 -6.50 -11.52 6.89
N MET A 89 -6.11 -10.32 7.32
CA MET A 89 -5.54 -9.29 6.45
C MET A 89 -4.26 -9.78 5.78
N THR A 90 -3.33 -10.33 6.55
CA THR A 90 -2.04 -10.81 6.02
C THR A 90 -2.18 -12.04 5.13
N ALA A 91 -3.13 -12.93 5.39
CA ALA A 91 -3.47 -14.04 4.50
C ALA A 91 -4.07 -13.55 3.17
N THR A 92 -4.91 -12.51 3.22
CA THR A 92 -5.51 -11.89 2.03
C THR A 92 -4.44 -11.18 1.20
N LEU A 93 -3.53 -10.45 1.86
CA LEU A 93 -2.34 -9.86 1.24
C LEU A 93 -1.49 -10.90 0.52
N ASP A 94 -1.12 -12.00 1.21
CA ASP A 94 -0.30 -13.07 0.63
C ASP A 94 -0.96 -13.68 -0.62
N LYS A 95 -2.28 -13.91 -0.57
CA LYS A 95 -3.04 -14.41 -1.72
C LYS A 95 -3.03 -13.42 -2.88
N ALA A 96 -3.29 -12.14 -2.63
CA ALA A 96 -3.30 -11.10 -3.66
C ALA A 96 -1.94 -10.97 -4.34
N ILE A 97 -0.85 -10.94 -3.56
CA ILE A 97 0.52 -10.89 -4.09
C ILE A 97 0.84 -12.12 -4.95
N LYS A 98 0.47 -13.33 -4.49
CA LYS A 98 0.68 -14.57 -5.27
C LYS A 98 -0.09 -14.61 -6.58
N ASN A 99 -1.24 -13.94 -6.63
CA ASN A 99 -2.09 -13.84 -7.80
C ASN A 99 -1.76 -12.63 -8.67
N GLU A 100 -0.78 -11.81 -8.29
CA GLU A 100 -0.46 -10.53 -8.94
C GLU A 100 -1.68 -9.58 -9.00
N GLU A 101 -2.54 -9.65 -7.99
CA GLU A 101 -3.75 -8.83 -7.84
C GLU A 101 -3.45 -7.58 -6.99
N PRO A 102 -3.95 -6.39 -7.38
CA PRO A 102 -3.82 -5.20 -6.56
C PRO A 102 -4.67 -5.32 -5.29
N ILE A 103 -4.14 -4.80 -4.19
CA ILE A 103 -4.80 -4.81 -2.87
C ILE A 103 -4.41 -3.55 -2.10
N ILE A 104 -5.33 -3.04 -1.29
CA ILE A 104 -5.09 -1.98 -0.31
C ILE A 104 -5.41 -2.52 1.08
N ILE A 105 -4.50 -2.32 2.02
CA ILE A 105 -4.59 -2.82 3.40
C ILE A 105 -4.33 -1.70 4.40
N THR A 106 -4.76 -1.89 5.64
CA THR A 106 -4.27 -1.07 6.77
C THR A 106 -2.92 -1.61 7.24
N GLY A 107 -1.82 -0.97 6.84
CA GLY A 107 -0.45 -1.38 7.18
C GLY A 107 0.22 -0.49 8.23
N TRP A 108 1.16 -1.06 9.00
CA TRP A 108 1.95 -0.34 10.00
C TRP A 108 3.38 -0.87 10.10
N THR A 109 4.28 -0.03 10.60
CA THR A 109 5.68 -0.36 10.88
C THR A 109 5.93 -0.20 12.38
N PRO A 110 6.65 -1.14 13.05
CA PRO A 110 7.26 -2.34 12.49
C PRO A 110 6.27 -3.50 12.28
N HIS A 111 6.44 -4.22 11.17
CA HIS A 111 5.71 -5.48 10.89
C HIS A 111 6.48 -6.35 9.88
N TRP A 112 6.42 -7.67 10.04
CA TRP A 112 7.16 -8.63 9.18
C TRP A 112 6.80 -8.54 7.69
N MET A 113 5.59 -8.06 7.37
CA MET A 113 5.09 -7.99 5.99
C MET A 113 5.94 -7.07 5.10
N PHE A 114 6.52 -6.01 5.66
CA PHE A 114 7.40 -5.09 4.92
C PHE A 114 8.79 -5.67 4.65
N ALA A 115 9.22 -6.66 5.45
CA ALA A 115 10.45 -7.41 5.18
C ALA A 115 10.22 -8.52 4.15
N LYS A 116 9.03 -9.13 4.15
CA LYS A 116 8.69 -10.25 3.26
C LYS A 116 8.24 -9.81 1.88
N TYR A 117 7.50 -8.71 1.78
CA TYR A 117 6.88 -8.22 0.54
C TYR A 117 7.33 -6.80 0.22
N ASP A 118 7.35 -6.46 -1.07
CA ASP A 118 7.63 -5.10 -1.55
C ASP A 118 6.37 -4.23 -1.45
N LEU A 119 6.11 -3.71 -0.24
CA LEU A 119 4.96 -2.85 0.06
C LEU A 119 5.39 -1.39 0.11
N LYS A 120 4.47 -0.50 -0.26
CA LYS A 120 4.65 0.95 -0.17
C LYS A 120 3.51 1.59 0.61
N TYR A 121 3.84 2.64 1.36
CA TYR A 121 2.82 3.53 1.90
C TYR A 121 2.26 4.42 0.78
N LEU A 122 0.98 4.76 0.90
CA LEU A 122 0.36 5.80 0.08
C LEU A 122 0.64 7.16 0.74
N ASP A 123 0.84 8.19 -0.07
CA ASP A 123 1.05 9.54 0.44
C ASP A 123 -0.20 10.03 1.19
N ASP A 124 -0.01 10.59 2.39
CA ASP A 124 -1.07 11.18 3.21
C ASP A 124 -0.90 12.71 3.31
N PRO A 125 -1.22 13.48 2.26
CA PRO A 125 -1.03 14.94 2.26
C PRO A 125 -1.90 15.70 3.28
N LYS A 126 -3.00 15.09 3.77
CA LYS A 126 -3.85 15.66 4.83
C LYS A 126 -3.38 15.26 6.24
N ASN A 127 -2.38 14.39 6.35
CA ASN A 127 -1.80 13.91 7.60
C ASN A 127 -2.85 13.34 8.57
N VAL A 128 -3.80 12.57 8.04
CA VAL A 128 -4.87 11.94 8.82
C VAL A 128 -4.34 10.85 9.73
N PHE A 129 -3.32 10.11 9.28
CA PHE A 129 -2.65 9.07 10.07
C PHE A 129 -1.62 9.64 11.05
N GLY A 130 -1.27 10.92 10.92
CA GLY A 130 -0.31 11.60 11.77
C GLY A 130 1.15 11.34 11.40
N GLU A 131 2.04 11.93 12.20
CA GLU A 131 3.49 11.74 12.10
C GLU A 131 3.92 10.39 12.69
N ALA A 132 5.23 10.12 12.68
CA ALA A 132 5.80 8.94 13.31
C ALA A 132 5.28 8.74 14.75
N GLU A 133 4.65 7.59 14.99
CA GLU A 133 4.12 7.20 16.30
C GLU A 133 5.16 6.50 17.17
N GLU A 134 4.95 6.52 18.48
CA GLU A 134 5.78 5.80 19.45
C GLU A 134 4.96 4.70 20.15
N ILE A 135 5.61 3.57 20.43
CA ILE A 135 5.04 2.49 21.25
C ILE A 135 5.34 2.77 22.71
N HIS A 136 4.30 2.94 23.52
CA HIS A 136 4.44 3.21 24.96
C HIS A 136 4.00 2.03 25.83
N THR A 137 4.81 1.71 26.84
CA THR A 137 4.42 0.81 27.92
C THR A 137 3.58 1.57 28.94
N VAL A 138 2.29 1.21 29.05
CA VAL A 138 1.37 1.81 30.02
C VAL A 138 1.10 0.81 31.15
N VAL A 139 1.11 1.29 32.39
CA VAL A 139 0.85 0.48 33.58
C VAL A 139 -0.34 1.03 34.37
N ARG A 140 -0.98 0.18 35.18
CA ARG A 140 -2.03 0.62 36.10
C ARG A 140 -1.47 1.58 37.17
N LEU A 141 -2.34 2.43 37.69
CA LEU A 141 -2.04 3.23 38.87
C LEU A 141 -1.66 2.33 40.06
N GLY A 142 -0.68 2.78 40.86
CA GLY A 142 -0.20 2.06 42.04
C GLY A 142 0.84 0.96 41.77
N LEU A 143 1.18 0.66 40.51
CA LEU A 143 2.10 -0.45 40.21
C LEU A 143 3.52 -0.18 40.75
N GLN A 144 3.96 1.08 40.73
CA GLN A 144 5.28 1.46 41.21
C GLN A 144 5.42 1.17 42.71
N GLU A 145 4.37 1.40 43.49
CA GLU A 145 4.32 1.19 44.92
C GLU A 145 4.16 -0.29 45.27
N ASP A 146 3.25 -0.99 44.57
CA ASP A 146 2.95 -2.40 44.83
C ASP A 146 4.09 -3.33 44.39
N HIS A 147 4.71 -3.04 43.25
CA HIS A 147 5.73 -3.87 42.60
C HIS A 147 6.84 -3.02 41.95
N PRO A 148 7.73 -2.40 42.75
CA PRO A 148 8.76 -1.49 42.24
C PRO A 148 9.74 -2.15 41.27
N GLU A 149 10.06 -3.44 41.45
CA GLU A 149 10.96 -4.18 40.55
C GLU A 149 10.34 -4.38 39.15
N ALA A 150 9.07 -4.77 39.10
CA ALA A 150 8.35 -4.93 37.83
C ALA A 150 8.18 -3.58 37.13
N TYR A 151 7.86 -2.52 37.89
CA TYR A 151 7.77 -1.17 37.37
C TYR A 151 9.10 -0.71 36.76
N GLN A 152 10.22 -0.95 37.46
CA GLN A 152 11.55 -0.59 36.97
C GLN A 152 11.91 -1.36 35.70
N PHE A 153 11.62 -2.66 35.64
CA PHE A 153 11.81 -3.47 34.44
C PHE A 153 11.02 -2.91 33.26
N LEU A 154 9.71 -2.69 33.42
CA LEU A 154 8.83 -2.17 32.38
C LEU A 154 9.23 -0.75 31.94
N SER A 155 9.72 0.08 32.86
CA SER A 155 10.21 1.44 32.56
C SER A 155 11.51 1.43 31.75
N ASN A 156 12.34 0.40 31.94
CA ASN A 156 13.60 0.23 31.23
C ASN A 156 13.43 -0.55 29.92
N PHE A 157 12.28 -1.20 29.71
CA PHE A 157 12.02 -1.97 28.50
C PHE A 157 11.97 -1.05 27.29
N LYS A 158 12.92 -1.25 26.38
CA LYS A 158 13.02 -0.60 25.09
C LYS A 158 13.58 -1.61 24.11
N TRP A 159 13.10 -1.54 22.88
CA TRP A 159 13.56 -2.34 21.77
C TRP A 159 13.46 -1.52 20.49
N THR A 160 14.18 -1.95 19.46
CA THR A 160 14.19 -1.30 18.16
C THR A 160 13.23 -1.99 17.19
N ASP A 161 12.90 -1.31 16.10
CA ASP A 161 12.10 -1.90 15.00
C ASP A 161 12.75 -3.17 14.42
N ALA A 162 14.08 -3.24 14.45
CA ALA A 162 14.83 -4.42 14.01
C ALA A 162 14.60 -5.62 14.96
N ASP A 163 14.69 -5.40 16.27
CA ASP A 163 14.47 -6.44 17.28
C ASP A 163 13.03 -6.98 17.19
N MET A 164 12.05 -6.06 17.05
CA MET A 164 10.65 -6.41 16.84
C MET A 164 10.46 -7.21 15.55
N GLY A 165 11.06 -6.75 14.44
CA GLY A 165 10.97 -7.39 13.13
C GLY A 165 11.52 -8.81 13.10
N GLU A 166 12.66 -9.04 13.78
CA GLU A 166 13.29 -10.36 13.88
C GLU A 166 12.38 -11.36 14.60
N ILE A 167 11.87 -11.01 15.78
CA ILE A 167 10.97 -11.88 16.56
C ILE A 167 9.69 -12.16 15.76
N MET A 168 9.09 -11.13 15.16
CA MET A 168 7.87 -11.30 14.35
C MET A 168 8.09 -12.23 13.16
N THR A 169 9.25 -12.18 12.52
CA THR A 169 9.60 -13.05 11.39
C THR A 169 9.73 -14.50 11.85
N ALA A 170 10.45 -14.75 12.95
CA ALA A 170 10.60 -16.10 13.50
C ALA A 170 9.25 -16.74 13.86
N ILE A 171 8.36 -15.98 14.51
CA ILE A 171 7.01 -16.43 14.83
C ILE A 171 6.22 -16.75 13.56
N GLN A 172 6.33 -15.92 12.53
CA GLN A 172 5.65 -16.13 11.25
C GLN A 172 6.17 -17.37 10.50
N GLU A 173 7.44 -17.74 10.70
CA GLU A 173 8.05 -18.97 10.17
C GLU A 173 7.70 -20.23 10.97
N GLY A 174 6.95 -20.08 12.06
CA GLY A 174 6.40 -21.18 12.85
C GLY A 174 7.13 -21.45 14.15
N GLU A 175 8.04 -20.57 14.58
CA GLU A 175 8.64 -20.66 15.90
C GLU A 175 7.61 -20.26 16.98
N ASP A 176 7.67 -20.94 18.13
CA ASP A 176 6.86 -20.57 19.28
C ASP A 176 7.28 -19.19 19.80
N PRO A 177 6.34 -18.29 20.17
CA PRO A 177 6.68 -16.93 20.62
C PRO A 177 7.64 -16.87 21.81
N GLU A 178 7.57 -17.82 22.75
CA GLU A 178 8.49 -17.85 23.90
C GLU A 178 9.89 -18.28 23.47
N ALA A 179 10.00 -19.22 22.52
CA ALA A 179 11.27 -19.63 21.94
C ALA A 179 11.92 -18.48 21.15
N ALA A 180 11.16 -17.82 20.27
CA ALA A 180 11.61 -16.67 19.50
C ALA A 180 12.08 -15.52 20.41
N ALA A 181 11.34 -15.22 21.47
CA ALA A 181 11.70 -14.19 22.45
C ALA A 181 12.99 -14.53 23.23
N LYS A 182 13.28 -15.82 23.49
CA LYS A 182 14.54 -16.25 24.15
C LYS A 182 15.75 -16.19 23.22
N ALA A 183 15.51 -16.35 21.91
CA ALA A 183 16.56 -16.32 20.90
C ALA A 183 17.03 -14.88 20.60
N CYS A 184 16.10 -13.92 20.66
CA CYS A 184 16.40 -12.49 20.55
C CYS A 184 17.18 -12.02 21.80
N ARG A 185 18.38 -11.44 21.58
CA ARG A 185 19.31 -11.04 22.65
C ARG A 185 19.74 -9.58 22.55
#